data_AF-A0A6H4PC73-F1
#
_entry.id   AF-A0A6H4PC73-F1
#
_cell.length_a   1.000
_cell.length_b   1.000
_cell.length_c   1.000
_cell.angle_alpha   90.00
_cell.angle_beta   90.00
_cell.angle_gamma   90.00
#
_symmetry.space_group_name_H-M   'P 1'
#
loop_
_entity.id
_entity.type
_entity.pdbx_description
1 polymer ?
#
loop_
_entity_poly.entity_id
_entity_poly.type
_entity_poly.pdbx_seq_one_letter_code
_entity_poly.pdbx_strand_id
1 'polypeptide(L)'
;MYPGLSKDVFKTKKDEVTVVKQEDDFHVVKDNESVWAGVNYSNSTQTFDINNTKVEVKAKGMFILKKKDDNTYECSFYNPESTNSASDIESKISMTGYSITNKNTSTSNESGVHFELTK
;
A
#
# COMPACT_ATOMS: atom_id res chain seq x y z
N MET A 1 -11.48 5.74 12.39
CA MET A 1 -12.34 6.57 13.25
C MET A 1 -13.21 7.41 12.33
N TYR A 2 -14.52 7.54 12.58
CA TYR A 2 -15.42 8.35 11.77
C TYR A 2 -15.91 9.57 12.55
N PRO A 3 -15.12 10.65 12.64
CA PRO A 3 -15.51 11.85 13.37
C PRO A 3 -16.65 12.59 12.63
N GLY A 4 -17.49 13.31 13.38
CA GLY A 4 -18.51 14.18 12.81
C GLY A 4 -19.73 13.47 12.20
N LEU A 5 -19.86 12.15 12.34
CA LEU A 5 -21.04 11.42 11.89
C LEU A 5 -22.12 11.33 12.97
N SER A 6 -23.39 11.30 12.53
CA SER A 6 -24.49 10.92 13.41
C SER A 6 -24.41 9.43 13.77
N LYS A 7 -25.07 9.05 14.87
CA LYS A 7 -25.13 7.66 15.33
C LYS A 7 -25.67 6.71 14.26
N ASP A 8 -26.69 7.13 13.51
CA ASP A 8 -27.33 6.26 12.53
C ASP A 8 -26.49 6.09 11.27
N VAL A 9 -25.81 7.15 10.81
CA VAL A 9 -24.84 7.04 9.71
C VAL A 9 -23.64 6.19 10.14
N PHE A 10 -23.13 6.35 11.36
CA PHE A 10 -22.00 5.56 11.86
C PHE A 10 -22.26 4.05 11.82
N LYS A 11 -23.47 3.61 12.15
CA LYS A 11 -23.83 2.17 12.12
C LYS A 11 -23.72 1.55 10.73
N THR A 12 -23.81 2.33 9.65
CA THR A 12 -23.70 1.81 8.29
C THR A 12 -22.24 1.62 7.83
N LYS A 13 -21.27 2.11 8.60
CA LYS A 13 -19.84 2.16 8.21
C LYS A 13 -19.04 0.89 8.52
N LYS A 14 -19.65 -0.08 9.21
CA LYS A 14 -18.94 -1.27 9.72
C LYS A 14 -18.25 -2.12 8.65
N ASP A 15 -18.76 -2.09 7.42
CA ASP A 15 -18.27 -2.91 6.30
C ASP A 15 -17.47 -2.08 5.28
N GLU A 16 -17.10 -0.83 5.62
CA GLU A 16 -16.31 0.02 4.72
C GLU A 16 -14.82 -0.34 4.70
N VAL A 17 -14.32 -0.96 5.76
CA VAL A 17 -12.91 -1.37 5.87
C VAL A 17 -12.83 -2.85 6.20
N THR A 18 -12.01 -3.57 5.44
CA THR A 18 -11.72 -4.99 5.65
C THR A 18 -10.28 -5.16 6.10
N VAL A 19 -10.05 -6.01 7.11
CA VAL A 19 -8.72 -6.47 7.48
C VAL A 19 -8.32 -7.60 6.53
N VAL A 20 -7.26 -7.38 5.73
CA VAL A 20 -6.74 -8.37 4.78
C VAL A 20 -5.68 -9.26 5.45
N LYS A 21 -4.81 -8.65 6.26
CA LYS A 21 -3.77 -9.33 7.05
C LYS A 21 -3.65 -8.66 8.42
N GLN A 22 -3.50 -9.48 9.46
CA GLN A 22 -3.25 -9.04 10.83
C GLN A 22 -2.33 -10.04 11.55
N GLU A 23 -1.04 -9.92 11.29
CA GLU A 23 0.03 -10.78 11.81
C GLU A 23 1.05 -9.93 12.59
N ASP A 24 1.87 -10.54 13.44
CA ASP A 24 2.80 -9.83 14.35
C ASP A 24 3.73 -8.84 13.63
N ASP A 25 4.15 -9.17 12.40
CA ASP A 25 5.09 -8.38 11.60
C ASP A 25 4.50 -7.89 10.26
N PHE A 26 3.20 -8.08 10.03
CA PHE A 26 2.56 -7.66 8.79
C PHE A 26 1.06 -7.35 8.93
N HIS A 27 0.69 -6.11 8.60
CA HIS A 27 -0.69 -5.66 8.62
C HIS A 27 -1.10 -5.12 7.25
N VAL A 28 -2.30 -5.48 6.79
CA VAL A 28 -2.90 -4.95 5.56
C VAL A 28 -4.40 -4.73 5.78
N VAL A 29 -4.87 -3.54 5.45
CA VAL A 29 -6.29 -3.19 5.41
C VAL A 29 -6.69 -2.76 4.01
N LYS A 30 -7.96 -2.98 3.69
CA LYS A 30 -8.58 -2.57 2.43
C LYS A 30 -9.78 -1.69 2.74
N ASP A 31 -9.83 -0.51 2.12
CA ASP A 31 -11.04 0.33 2.07
C ASP A 31 -11.90 -0.06 0.85
N ASN A 32 -13.21 0.19 0.94
CA ASN A 32 -14.18 -0.07 -0.12
C ASN A 32 -13.93 0.72 -1.40
N GLU A 33 -13.17 1.81 -1.34
CA GLU A 33 -12.73 2.59 -2.51
C GLU A 33 -11.58 1.92 -3.30
N SER A 34 -11.32 0.63 -3.09
CA SER A 34 -10.20 -0.10 -3.72
C SER A 34 -8.84 0.52 -3.40
N VAL A 35 -8.67 0.85 -2.11
CA VAL A 35 -7.39 1.27 -1.53
C VAL A 35 -6.92 0.18 -0.58
N TRP A 36 -5.68 -0.27 -0.75
CA TRP A 36 -4.98 -1.14 0.18
C TRP A 36 -3.90 -0.34 0.87
N ALA A 37 -3.83 -0.42 2.19
CA ALA A 37 -2.77 0.18 2.97
C ALA A 37 -2.21 -0.87 3.92
N GLY A 38 -0.90 -0.86 4.12
CA GLY A 38 -0.28 -1.84 4.99
C GLY A 38 1.07 -1.41 5.51
N VAL A 39 1.56 -2.21 6.47
CA VAL A 39 2.83 -2.03 7.14
C VAL A 39 3.51 -3.39 7.21
N ASN A 40 4.74 -3.47 6.69
CA ASN A 40 5.69 -4.54 6.97
C ASN A 40 6.64 -4.05 8.06
N TYR A 41 6.59 -4.67 9.23
CA TYR A 41 7.44 -4.32 10.37
C TYR A 41 8.82 -4.98 10.31
N SER A 42 9.00 -5.96 9.43
CA SER A 42 10.21 -6.77 9.29
C SER A 42 11.03 -6.41 8.06
N ASN A 43 12.28 -6.87 8.01
CA ASN A 43 13.10 -6.85 6.78
C ASN A 43 12.83 -8.08 5.88
N SER A 44 11.89 -8.94 6.26
CA SER A 44 11.52 -10.14 5.50
C SER A 44 10.46 -9.80 4.45
N THR A 45 10.41 -10.60 3.38
CA THR A 45 9.36 -10.46 2.38
C THR A 45 8.02 -10.96 2.92
N GLN A 46 7.03 -10.08 2.90
CA GLN A 46 5.65 -10.35 3.27
C GLN A 46 4.75 -10.32 2.03
N THR A 47 3.63 -11.04 2.08
CA THR A 47 2.77 -11.22 0.90
C THR A 47 1.29 -11.16 1.23
N PHE A 48 0.51 -10.63 0.29
CA PHE A 48 -0.95 -10.66 0.30
C PHE A 48 -1.45 -10.62 -1.15
N ASP A 49 -2.74 -10.90 -1.33
CA ASP A 49 -3.35 -10.95 -2.65
C ASP A 49 -4.35 -9.80 -2.87
N ILE A 50 -4.30 -9.22 -4.08
CA ILE A 50 -5.33 -8.34 -4.62
C ILE A 50 -5.94 -9.04 -5.82
N ASN A 51 -7.21 -9.45 -5.73
CA ASN A 51 -7.93 -10.12 -6.83
C ASN A 51 -7.14 -11.30 -7.43
N ASN A 52 -6.63 -12.20 -6.57
CA ASN A 52 -5.78 -13.34 -6.93
C ASN A 52 -4.43 -12.97 -7.57
N THR A 53 -4.01 -11.72 -7.47
CA THR A 53 -2.67 -11.27 -7.88
C THR A 53 -1.83 -11.00 -6.64
N LYS A 54 -0.70 -11.71 -6.56
CA LYS A 54 0.23 -11.63 -5.44
C LYS A 54 0.95 -10.28 -5.42
N VAL A 55 0.95 -9.65 -4.26
CA VAL A 55 1.77 -8.49 -3.91
C VAL A 55 2.86 -8.95 -2.94
N GLU A 56 4.09 -8.53 -3.20
CA GLU A 56 5.25 -8.80 -2.36
C GLU A 56 5.78 -7.50 -1.79
N VAL A 57 5.81 -7.38 -0.45
CA VAL A 57 6.39 -6.26 0.28
C VAL A 57 7.69 -6.76 0.90
N LYS A 58 8.79 -6.46 0.23
CA LYS A 58 10.12 -7.09 0.41
C LYS A 58 10.99 -6.41 1.45
N ALA A 59 10.59 -5.22 1.90
CA ALA A 59 11.33 -4.42 2.87
C ALA A 59 10.41 -3.84 3.96
N LYS A 60 11.03 -3.48 5.08
CA LYS A 60 10.37 -2.77 6.18
C LYS A 60 9.84 -1.43 5.70
N GLY A 61 8.58 -1.14 6.01
CA GLY A 61 7.95 0.12 5.64
C GLY A 61 6.43 0.04 5.55
N MET A 62 5.85 1.18 5.20
CA MET A 62 4.43 1.40 4.97
C MET A 62 4.19 1.57 3.49
N PHE A 63 3.05 1.11 3.00
CA PHE A 63 2.66 1.25 1.62
C PHE A 63 1.17 1.56 1.47
N ILE A 64 0.83 2.24 0.38
CA ILE A 64 -0.54 2.46 -0.08
C ILE A 64 -0.59 2.06 -1.55
N LEU A 65 -1.60 1.28 -1.93
CA LEU A 65 -1.93 0.93 -3.32
C LEU A 65 -3.38 1.34 -3.56
N LYS A 66 -3.62 2.29 -4.45
CA LYS A 66 -4.95 2.74 -4.83
C LYS A 66 -5.22 2.33 -6.27
N LYS A 67 -6.29 1.57 -6.49
CA LYS A 67 -6.71 1.23 -7.85
C LYS A 67 -7.11 2.51 -8.59
N LYS A 68 -6.51 2.76 -9.75
CA LYS A 68 -6.85 3.87 -10.65
C LYS A 68 -7.79 3.40 -11.75
N ASP A 69 -7.45 2.26 -12.33
CA ASP A 69 -8.22 1.56 -13.37
C ASP A 69 -7.91 0.04 -13.32
N ASP A 70 -8.38 -0.74 -14.28
CA ASP A 70 -8.22 -2.20 -14.28
C ASP A 70 -6.77 -2.67 -14.43
N ASN A 71 -5.88 -1.82 -14.95
CA ASN A 71 -4.49 -2.16 -15.23
C ASN A 71 -3.48 -1.34 -14.42
N THR A 72 -3.94 -0.35 -13.66
CA THR A 72 -3.06 0.62 -13.01
C THR A 72 -3.41 0.83 -11.54
N TYR A 73 -2.38 0.81 -10.69
CA TYR A 73 -2.46 1.27 -9.31
C TYR A 73 -1.55 2.48 -9.11
N GLU A 74 -2.07 3.50 -8.43
CA GLU A 74 -1.30 4.60 -7.87
C GLU A 74 -0.76 4.16 -6.50
N CYS A 75 0.54 4.30 -6.30
CA CYS A 75 1.23 3.68 -5.18
C CYS A 75 2.13 4.66 -4.44
N SER A 76 2.27 4.43 -3.14
CA SER A 76 3.33 5.05 -2.34
C SER A 76 3.97 4.05 -1.41
N PHE A 77 5.27 4.24 -1.14
CA PHE A 77 6.02 3.48 -0.16
C PHE A 77 6.86 4.42 0.69
N TYR A 78 6.86 4.19 2.00
CA TYR A 78 7.63 4.98 2.95
C TYR A 78 8.20 4.10 4.06
N ASN A 79 9.48 4.29 4.38
CA ASN A 79 10.10 3.68 5.56
C ASN A 79 10.47 4.82 6.52
N PRO A 80 9.89 4.89 7.73
CA PRO A 80 10.20 5.96 8.67
C PRO A 80 11.62 5.90 9.23
N GLU A 81 12.33 4.77 9.08
CA GLU A 81 13.69 4.56 9.58
C GLU A 81 14.77 4.81 8.51
N SER A 82 14.39 5.00 7.24
CA SER A 82 15.36 5.19 6.15
C SER A 82 14.79 6.01 4.99
N THR A 83 15.68 6.68 4.25
CA THR A 83 15.31 7.37 3.02
C THR A 83 15.13 6.37 1.88
N ASN A 84 14.04 6.48 1.12
CA ASN A 84 13.81 5.69 -0.07
C ASN A 84 14.30 6.43 -1.31
N SER A 85 15.23 5.85 -2.07
CA SER A 85 15.53 6.32 -3.43
C SER A 85 14.53 5.71 -4.43
N ALA A 86 14.14 6.50 -5.43
CA ALA A 86 13.16 6.07 -6.43
C ALA A 86 13.64 4.89 -7.31
N SER A 87 14.95 4.75 -7.51
CA SER A 87 15.54 3.61 -8.23
C SER A 87 15.51 2.30 -7.44
N ASP A 88 15.29 2.37 -6.13
CA ASP A 88 15.31 1.22 -5.22
C ASP A 88 13.90 0.70 -4.91
N ILE A 89 12.84 1.28 -5.50
CA ILE A 89 11.47 0.87 -5.16
C ILE A 89 11.14 -0.56 -5.61
N GLU A 90 11.69 -1.02 -6.73
CA GLU A 90 11.52 -2.40 -7.24
C GLU A 90 12.04 -3.45 -6.26
N SER A 91 13.05 -3.10 -5.46
CA SER A 91 13.61 -4.00 -4.44
C SER A 91 12.70 -4.11 -3.20
N LYS A 92 11.78 -3.16 -3.02
CA LYS A 92 10.94 -3.00 -1.81
C LYS A 92 9.53 -3.52 -1.99
N ILE A 93 8.97 -3.40 -3.18
CA ILE A 93 7.60 -3.83 -3.45
C ILE A 93 7.42 -4.23 -4.90
N SER A 94 6.64 -5.28 -5.14
CA SER A 94 6.25 -5.70 -6.49
C SER A 94 4.91 -6.38 -6.50
N MET A 95 4.25 -6.38 -7.66
CA MET A 95 2.99 -7.11 -7.88
C MET A 95 3.14 -7.99 -9.11
N THR A 96 2.77 -9.26 -9.01
CA THR A 96 2.98 -10.24 -10.09
C THR A 96 2.25 -9.80 -11.36
N GLY A 97 2.99 -9.70 -12.46
CA GLY A 97 2.44 -9.27 -13.75
C GLY A 97 2.27 -7.76 -13.90
N TYR A 98 2.83 -6.95 -13.00
CA TYR A 98 2.85 -5.49 -13.09
C TYR A 98 4.29 -4.97 -13.10
N SER A 99 4.52 -3.90 -13.85
CA SER A 99 5.77 -3.15 -13.91
C SER A 99 5.63 -1.84 -13.13
N ILE A 100 6.72 -1.39 -12.50
CA ILE A 100 6.74 -0.07 -11.85
C ILE A 100 7.04 1.02 -12.89
N THR A 101 6.20 2.05 -12.93
CA THR A 101 6.30 3.20 -13.83
C THR A 101 6.12 4.52 -13.06
N ASN A 102 6.26 5.66 -13.75
CA ASN A 102 5.90 7.00 -13.26
C ASN A 102 6.38 7.34 -11.84
N LYS A 103 7.62 6.97 -11.52
CA LYS A 103 8.21 7.21 -10.21
C LYS A 103 8.58 8.67 -10.05
N ASN A 104 8.27 9.29 -8.90
CA ASN A 104 8.81 10.60 -8.59
C ASN A 104 10.34 10.53 -8.45
N THR A 105 11.08 11.49 -9.00
CA THR A 105 12.48 11.67 -8.65
C THR A 105 12.50 12.22 -7.22
N SER A 106 12.96 11.41 -6.26
CA SER A 106 13.12 11.83 -4.86
C SER A 106 13.77 13.22 -4.82
N THR A 107 12.98 14.23 -4.51
CA THR A 107 13.51 15.51 -4.05
C THR A 107 13.93 15.29 -2.61
N SER A 108 15.03 15.92 -2.18
CA SER A 108 15.77 15.62 -0.95
C SER A 108 14.98 15.65 0.37
N ASN A 109 13.68 15.96 0.33
CA ASN A 109 12.81 16.16 1.48
C ASN A 109 11.56 15.26 1.48
N GLU A 110 11.32 14.44 0.44
CA GLU A 110 10.20 13.48 0.43
C GLU A 110 10.70 12.11 0.88
N SER A 111 10.36 11.72 2.10
CA SER A 111 10.76 10.41 2.63
C SER A 111 10.02 9.24 1.95
N GLY A 112 8.90 9.52 1.27
CA GLY A 112 8.09 8.56 0.52
C GLY A 112 8.35 8.60 -0.99
N VAL A 113 8.34 7.42 -1.62
CA VAL A 113 8.40 7.27 -3.08
C VAL A 113 6.98 7.06 -3.61
N HIS A 114 6.59 7.86 -4.59
CA HIS A 114 5.36 7.70 -5.35
C HIS A 114 5.70 7.00 -6.67
N PHE A 115 4.86 6.06 -7.07
CA PHE A 115 5.04 5.28 -8.30
C PHE A 115 3.70 4.72 -8.77
N GLU A 116 3.66 4.16 -9.97
CA GLU A 116 2.52 3.39 -10.45
C GLU A 116 2.91 1.93 -10.67
N LEU A 117 1.97 1.00 -10.42
CA LEU A 117 2.07 -0.39 -10.89
C LEU A 117 1.16 -0.51 -12.10
N THR A 118 1.74 -0.78 -13.28
CA THR A 118 1.00 -0.94 -14.55
C THR A 118 1.19 -2.34 -15.09
N LYS A 119 0.09 -2.99 -15.48
CA LYS A 119 0.10 -4.34 -16.07
C LYS A 119 0.74 -4.37 -17.46
#